data_AF-A0A7W6P5E0-F1
#
_entry.id   AF-A0A7W6P5E0-F1
#
_cell.length_a   1.000
_cell.length_b   1.000
_cell.length_c   1.000
_cell.angle_alpha   90.00
_cell.angle_beta   90.00
_cell.angle_gamma   90.00
#
_symmetry.space_group_name_H-M   'P 1'
#
loop_
_entity.id
_entity.type
_entity.pdbx_description
1 polymer ?
#
loop_
_entity_poly.entity_id
_entity_poly.type
_entity_poly.pdbx_seq_one_letter_code
_entity_poly.pdbx_strand_id
1 'polypeptide(L)'
;MPNIRAIAKRAIKNLTNLDLFDENSSVEGKRYLISCLFPEKMEYNGDRYRTLLVNEITEHIYLINNELESNKKGQKTIKNLLPC
;
A
#
# COMPACT_ATOMS: atom_id res chain seq x y z
N MET A 1 27.07 2.56 -18.12
CA MET A 1 26.03 3.39 -17.46
C MET A 1 24.70 2.64 -17.52
N PRO A 2 23.97 2.50 -16.41
CA PRO A 2 22.65 1.86 -16.42
C PRO A 2 21.71 2.60 -17.36
N ASN A 3 20.86 1.88 -18.11
CA ASN A 3 19.80 2.50 -18.89
C ASN A 3 18.66 2.93 -17.95
N ILE A 4 18.77 4.16 -17.44
CA ILE A 4 17.84 4.73 -16.44
C ILE A 4 16.39 4.67 -16.94
N ARG A 5 16.17 4.96 -18.24
CA ARG A 5 14.82 4.94 -18.84
C ARG A 5 14.19 3.55 -18.78
N ALA A 6 14.94 2.51 -19.12
CA ALA A 6 14.44 1.14 -19.08
C ALA A 6 14.11 0.69 -17.65
N ILE A 7 14.96 1.06 -16.68
CA ILE A 7 14.76 0.76 -15.26
C ILE A 7 13.50 1.46 -14.73
N ALA A 8 13.34 2.76 -15.02
CA ALA A 8 12.16 3.52 -14.61
C ALA A 8 10.86 2.96 -15.20
N LYS A 9 10.86 2.61 -16.50
CA LYS A 9 9.69 2.00 -17.15
C LYS A 9 9.29 0.67 -16.50
N ARG A 10 10.28 -0.15 -16.14
CA ARG A 10 10.04 -1.42 -15.43
C ARG A 10 9.50 -1.19 -14.01
N ALA A 11 10.06 -0.23 -13.28
CA ALA A 11 9.60 0.12 -11.94
C ALA A 11 8.14 0.57 -11.95
N ILE A 12 7.77 1.51 -12.84
CA ILE A 12 6.39 1.97 -13.00
C ILE A 12 5.47 0.81 -13.33
N LYS A 13 5.83 -0.03 -14.32
CA LYS A 13 5.02 -1.20 -14.68
C LYS A 13 4.79 -2.14 -13.49
N ASN A 14 5.82 -2.40 -12.69
CA ASN A 14 5.68 -3.27 -11.52
C ASN A 14 4.78 -2.63 -10.46
N LEU A 15 4.94 -1.34 -10.18
CA LEU A 15 4.11 -0.61 -9.21
C LEU A 15 2.64 -0.57 -9.63
N THR A 16 2.35 -0.41 -10.93
CA THR A 16 0.97 -0.39 -11.44
C THR A 16 0.28 -1.76 -11.46
N ASN A 17 1.01 -2.86 -11.24
CA ASN A 17 0.46 -4.21 -11.20
C ASN A 17 0.62 -4.86 -9.81
N LEU A 18 0.81 -4.05 -8.75
CA LEU A 18 0.99 -4.55 -7.39
C LEU A 18 -0.26 -5.27 -6.85
N ASP A 19 -1.44 -4.80 -7.23
CA ASP A 19 -2.73 -5.43 -6.94
C ASP A 19 -2.80 -6.86 -7.50
N LEU A 20 -2.50 -7.01 -8.80
CA LEU A 20 -2.46 -8.32 -9.45
C LEU A 20 -1.38 -9.21 -8.84
N PHE A 21 -0.24 -8.64 -8.46
CA PHE A 21 0.80 -9.40 -7.78
C PHE A 21 0.33 -9.88 -6.40
N ASP A 22 -0.29 -9.03 -5.58
CA ASP A 22 -0.80 -9.45 -4.27
C ASP A 22 -1.86 -10.55 -4.42
N GLU A 23 -2.82 -10.38 -5.32
CA GLU A 23 -3.92 -11.34 -5.53
C GLU A 23 -3.41 -12.73 -5.94
N ASN A 24 -2.39 -12.78 -6.81
CA ASN A 24 -1.89 -14.03 -7.39
C ASN A 24 -0.66 -14.61 -6.66
N SER A 25 -0.14 -13.94 -5.63
CA SER A 25 1.07 -14.38 -4.94
C SER A 25 0.79 -15.34 -3.78
N SER A 26 1.77 -16.20 -3.51
CA SER A 26 1.76 -17.05 -2.32
C SER A 26 1.90 -16.21 -1.04
N VAL A 27 1.72 -16.85 0.11
CA VAL A 27 1.92 -16.21 1.42
C VAL A 27 3.31 -15.56 1.53
N GLU A 28 4.34 -16.21 0.99
CA GLU A 28 5.70 -15.68 0.94
C GLU A 28 5.81 -14.42 0.07
N GLY A 29 5.13 -14.38 -1.07
CA GLY A 29 5.11 -13.23 -1.96
C GLY A 29 4.41 -12.02 -1.34
N LYS A 30 3.25 -12.24 -0.70
CA LYS A 30 2.56 -11.20 0.07
C LYS A 30 3.43 -10.71 1.23
N ARG A 31 4.09 -11.63 1.96
CA ARG A 31 5.02 -11.28 3.04
C ARG A 31 6.21 -10.46 2.55
N TYR A 32 6.75 -10.77 1.37
CA TYR A 32 7.81 -9.99 0.75
C TYR A 32 7.34 -8.55 0.49
N LEU A 33 6.13 -8.38 -0.04
CA LEU A 33 5.55 -7.07 -0.35
C LEU A 33 5.35 -6.23 0.92
N ILE A 34 4.83 -6.83 1.98
CA ILE A 34 4.74 -6.21 3.31
C ILE A 34 6.13 -5.83 3.83
N SER A 35 7.12 -6.72 3.70
CA SER A 35 8.50 -6.46 4.15
C SER A 35 9.17 -5.29 3.41
N CYS A 36 8.74 -4.95 2.19
CA CYS A 36 9.23 -3.76 1.49
C CYS A 36 8.73 -2.45 2.12
N LEU A 37 7.58 -2.47 2.79
CA LEU A 37 6.98 -1.31 3.46
C LEU A 37 7.51 -1.15 4.89
N PHE A 38 7.92 -2.24 5.52
CA PHE A 38 8.37 -2.30 6.90
C PHE A 38 9.78 -2.90 6.95
N PRO A 39 10.82 -2.06 6.92
CA PRO A 39 12.21 -2.52 6.84
C PRO A 39 12.67 -3.24 8.10
N GLU A 40 12.04 -2.97 9.24
CA GLU A 40 12.33 -3.62 10.52
C GLU A 40 11.38 -4.80 10.80
N LYS A 41 11.83 -5.69 11.68
CA LYS A 41 11.06 -6.87 12.08
C LYS A 41 9.75 -6.43 12.74
N MET A 42 8.63 -6.93 12.22
CA MET A 42 7.33 -6.78 12.87
C MET A 42 7.31 -7.61 14.16
N GLU A 43 7.09 -6.95 15.29
CA GLU A 43 6.96 -7.64 16.57
C GLU A 43 5.49 -7.67 17.00
N TYR A 44 4.99 -8.87 17.27
CA TYR A 44 3.68 -9.07 17.87
C TYR A 44 3.80 -9.10 19.39
N ASN A 45 3.13 -8.18 20.07
CA ASN A 45 3.21 -8.05 21.53
C ASN A 45 2.06 -8.72 22.29
N GLY A 46 1.24 -9.54 21.62
CA GLY A 46 0.05 -10.17 22.21
C GLY A 46 -1.27 -9.42 21.98
N ASP A 47 -1.22 -8.14 21.60
CA ASP A 47 -2.40 -7.28 21.34
C ASP A 47 -2.35 -6.69 19.92
N ARG A 48 -1.18 -6.16 19.52
CA ARG A 48 -0.96 -5.52 18.23
C ARG A 48 0.42 -5.83 17.67
N TYR A 49 0.52 -5.78 16.35
CA TYR A 49 1.80 -5.70 15.67
C TYR A 49 2.34 -4.28 15.83
N ARG A 50 3.54 -4.15 16.41
CA ARG A 50 4.28 -2.90 16.45
C ARG A 50 5.41 -2.99 15.44
N THR A 51 5.51 -1.95 14.62
CA THR A 51 6.67 -1.68 13.79
C THR A 51 7.36 -0.44 14.35
N LEU A 52 8.65 -0.57 14.62
CA LEU A 52 9.50 0.52 15.10
C LEU A 52 9.79 1.53 13.98
N LEU A 53 9.79 1.09 12.72
CA LEU A 53 10.08 1.92 11.55
C LEU A 53 9.19 1.56 10.35
N VAL A 54 8.63 2.58 9.70
CA VAL A 54 8.00 2.48 8.38
C VAL A 54 8.99 2.99 7.32
N ASN A 55 8.95 2.44 6.11
CA ASN A 55 9.71 3.00 5.00
C ASN A 55 9.26 4.46 4.73
N GLU A 56 10.20 5.36 4.42
CA GLU A 56 9.96 6.77 4.11
C GLU A 56 8.88 6.95 3.02
N ILE A 57 8.87 6.07 2.02
CA ILE A 57 7.83 6.08 0.96
C ILE A 57 6.44 5.83 1.56
N THR A 58 6.33 4.89 2.50
CA THR A 58 5.08 4.56 3.19
C THR A 58 4.60 5.74 4.02
N GLU A 59 5.52 6.42 4.72
CA GLU A 59 5.20 7.63 5.50
C GLU A 59 4.65 8.75 4.60
N HIS A 60 5.29 9.00 3.45
CA HIS A 60 4.78 9.97 2.49
C HIS A 60 3.39 9.61 1.93
N ILE A 61 3.13 8.33 1.64
CA ILE A 61 1.80 7.87 1.22
C ILE A 61 0.75 8.14 2.31
N TYR A 62 1.09 7.86 3.57
CA TYR A 62 0.19 8.16 4.70
C TYR A 62 -0.10 9.65 4.87
N LEU A 63 0.92 10.50 4.73
CA LEU A 63 0.75 11.95 4.78
C LEU A 63 -0.19 12.45 3.67
N ILE A 64 0.04 12.01 2.43
CA ILE A 64 -0.84 12.34 1.29
C ILE A 64 -2.27 11.87 1.55
N ASN A 65 -2.45 10.64 2.03
CA ASN A 65 -3.79 10.12 2.34
C ASN A 65 -4.47 10.95 3.45
N ASN A 66 -3.76 11.32 4.51
CA ASN A 66 -4.31 12.16 5.59
C ASN A 66 -4.74 13.55 5.08
N GLU A 67 -3.95 14.17 4.19
CA GLU A 67 -4.34 15.43 3.54
C GLU A 67 -5.58 15.24 2.65
N LEU A 68 -5.68 14.13 1.92
CA LEU A 68 -6.81 13.79 1.08
C LEU A 68 -8.07 13.42 1.87
N GLU A 69 -7.96 12.83 3.06
CA GLU A 69 -9.09 12.52 3.95
C GLU A 69 -9.89 13.79 4.28
N SER A 70 -9.20 14.90 4.57
CA SER A 70 -9.86 16.19 4.81
C SER A 70 -10.66 16.72 3.60
N ASN A 71 -10.33 16.23 2.40
CA ASN A 71 -10.94 16.60 1.13
C ASN A 71 -11.90 15.54 0.57
N LYS A 72 -12.12 14.42 1.27
CA LYS A 72 -13.13 13.42 0.91
C LYS A 72 -14.54 13.99 1.14
N LYS A 73 -15.04 14.73 0.15
CA LYS A 73 -16.47 14.97 -0.02
C LYS A 73 -17.06 13.69 -0.58
N GLY A 74 -17.48 12.78 0.29
CA GLY A 74 -18.06 11.50 -0.10
C GLY A 74 -19.05 11.70 -1.26
N GLN A 75 -18.97 10.86 -2.30
CA GLN A 75 -20.07 10.79 -3.25
C GLN A 75 -21.31 10.50 -2.42
N LYS A 76 -22.33 11.38 -2.49
CA LYS A 76 -23.64 11.07 -1.94
C LYS A 76 -24.07 9.78 -2.62
N THR A 77 -23.88 8.65 -1.96
CA THR A 77 -24.55 7.42 -2.35
C THR A 77 -26.01 7.79 -2.24
N ILE A 78 -26.68 7.97 -3.37
CA ILE A 78 -28.13 7.98 -3.40
C ILE A 78 -28.46 6.58 -2.91
N LYS A 79 -28.75 6.47 -1.62
CA LYS A 79 -29.33 5.27 -1.01
C LYS A 79 -30.72 5.15 -1.63
N ASN A 80 -30.79 4.64 -2.85
CA ASN A 80 -32.03 4.09 -3.34
C ASN A 80 -32.37 2.98 -2.35
N LEU A 81 -33.44 3.23 -1.60
CA LEU A 81 -34.09 2.31 -0.69
C LEU A 81 -34.08 0.91 -1.31
N LEU A 82 -33.41 -0.04 -0.66
CA LEU A 82 -33.85 -1.42 -0.76
C LEU A 82 -34.96 -1.59 0.29
N PRO A 83 -36.19 -1.94 -0.13
CA PRO A 83 -37.26 -2.25 0.81
C PRO A 83 -36.93 -3.54 1.58
N CYS A 84 -37.52 -3.63 2.78
CA CYS A 84 -37.31 -4.63 3.83
C CYS A 84 -37.16 -6.08 3.35
#